data_AF-A0A849UA27-F1
#
_entry.id   AF-A0A849UA27-F1
#
_cell.length_a   1.000
_cell.length_b   1.000
_cell.length_c   1.000
_cell.angle_alpha   90.00
_cell.angle_beta   90.00
_cell.angle_gamma   90.00
#
_symmetry.space_group_name_H-M   'P 1'
#
loop_
_entity.id
_entity.type
_entity.pdbx_description
1 polymer ?
#
loop_
_entity_poly.entity_id
_entity_poly.type
_entity_poly.pdbx_seq_one_letter_code
_entity_poly.pdbx_strand_id
1 'polypeptide(L)'
;MQFHKIKIGILAALLSGLGPVGVSTAAATGNEAQYLNQNWNSEQRQRFYFTPQGSYLLPYSWFLALKQPNNDKPFISRNYIEQFGYLADDAAYTPSNPDGLPIGFAKEPVDNGEAWVGMTCAACHTGEINYRGQTIRIDGAPTLGDFSSFEQNLILALQQTLDQPKKFNRFAQAVLTDPNTANKAVLKAQVSDHLNWLNQNNARSTPTNPYGNGRVDAFGIIMNEVFGR
;
A
#
# COMPACT_ATOMS: atom_id res chain seq x y z
N MET A 1 57.90 -32.09 53.27
CA MET A 1 56.82 -33.02 52.90
C MET A 1 55.68 -32.24 52.26
N GLN A 2 54.97 -32.91 51.36
CA GLN A 2 54.19 -32.35 50.26
C GLN A 2 52.99 -31.47 50.65
N PHE A 3 52.73 -30.55 49.71
CA PHE A 3 51.50 -29.83 49.37
C PHE A 3 50.19 -30.55 49.73
N HIS A 4 49.15 -29.77 50.08
CA HIS A 4 47.88 -29.70 49.36
C HIS A 4 47.19 -28.37 49.68
N LYS A 5 47.17 -27.44 48.70
CA LYS A 5 46.38 -26.20 48.76
C LYS A 5 44.97 -26.51 48.25
N ILE A 6 43.96 -26.36 49.10
CA ILE A 6 42.55 -26.45 48.73
C ILE A 6 42.16 -25.15 48.01
N LYS A 7 41.76 -25.26 46.74
CA LYS A 7 41.20 -24.15 45.96
C LYS A 7 39.70 -24.05 46.24
N ILE A 8 39.28 -22.96 46.87
CA ILE A 8 37.87 -22.58 46.98
C ILE A 8 37.48 -21.89 45.66
N GLY A 9 36.64 -22.55 44.87
CA GLY A 9 36.08 -21.98 43.65
C GLY A 9 34.95 -21.02 43.96
N ILE A 10 35.11 -19.75 43.57
CA ILE A 10 34.04 -18.76 43.54
C ILE A 10 33.28 -18.95 42.23
N LEU A 11 32.02 -19.36 42.33
CA LEU A 11 31.08 -19.44 41.21
C LEU A 11 30.55 -18.03 40.93
N ALA A 12 31.13 -17.33 39.96
CA ALA A 12 30.59 -16.06 39.48
C ALA A 12 29.45 -16.34 38.48
N ALA A 13 28.22 -16.09 38.89
CA ALA A 13 27.06 -16.11 38.01
C ALA A 13 27.08 -14.87 37.11
N LEU A 14 27.27 -15.08 35.81
CA LEU A 14 27.11 -14.06 34.76
C LEU A 14 25.62 -13.72 34.61
N LEU A 15 25.20 -12.55 35.11
CA LEU A 15 23.97 -11.90 34.63
C LEU A 15 24.27 -11.25 33.28
N SER A 16 23.97 -11.98 32.21
CA SER A 16 23.95 -11.47 30.83
C SER A 16 22.86 -10.42 30.66
N GLY A 17 23.24 -9.29 30.07
CA GLY A 17 22.42 -8.09 29.89
C GLY A 17 21.15 -8.28 29.08
N LEU A 18 20.11 -7.57 29.51
CA LEU A 18 18.94 -7.22 28.72
C LEU A 18 19.36 -6.18 27.66
N GLY A 19 19.77 -6.67 26.49
CA GLY A 19 19.81 -5.84 25.28
C GLY A 19 18.38 -5.63 24.75
N PRO A 20 18.10 -4.49 24.10
CA PRO A 20 16.77 -4.26 23.52
C PRO A 20 16.48 -5.33 22.47
N VAL A 21 15.29 -5.92 22.56
CA VAL A 21 14.75 -6.82 21.52
C VAL A 21 14.55 -5.98 20.27
N GLY A 22 15.56 -5.95 19.41
CA GLY A 22 15.42 -5.44 18.05
C GLY A 22 14.39 -6.31 17.34
N VAL A 23 13.24 -5.72 17.00
CA VAL A 23 12.36 -6.29 15.99
C VAL A 23 13.19 -6.31 14.71
N SER A 24 13.70 -7.48 14.35
CA SER A 24 14.40 -7.68 13.09
C SER A 24 13.38 -7.53 11.98
N THR A 25 13.26 -6.33 11.43
CA THR A 25 12.68 -6.13 10.10
C THR A 25 13.63 -6.80 9.11
N ALA A 26 13.48 -8.10 8.91
CA ALA A 26 14.07 -8.75 7.76
C ALA A 26 13.43 -8.10 6.53
N ALA A 27 14.14 -7.16 5.93
CA ALA A 27 13.81 -6.70 4.59
C ALA A 27 13.81 -7.95 3.71
N ALA A 28 12.63 -8.31 3.17
CA ALA A 28 12.50 -9.41 2.24
C ALA A 28 13.42 -9.09 1.04
N THR A 29 14.52 -9.82 0.94
CA THR A 29 15.37 -9.82 -0.25
C THR A 29 14.56 -10.47 -1.37
N GLY A 30 14.33 -9.72 -2.46
CA GLY A 30 13.39 -10.05 -3.52
C GLY A 30 13.63 -11.38 -4.22
N ASN A 31 13.02 -12.43 -3.68
CA ASN A 31 12.69 -13.63 -4.42
C ASN A 31 11.23 -13.50 -4.88
N GLU A 32 11.00 -13.77 -6.16
CA GLU A 32 9.65 -13.86 -6.74
C GLU A 32 8.75 -14.75 -5.87
N ALA A 33 7.51 -14.29 -5.63
CA ALA A 33 6.60 -15.02 -4.77
C ALA A 33 6.25 -16.38 -5.40
N GLN A 34 6.30 -17.45 -4.60
CA GLN A 34 5.83 -18.76 -5.04
C GLN A 34 4.33 -18.87 -4.84
N TYR A 35 3.64 -19.32 -5.89
CA TYR A 35 2.21 -19.54 -5.87
C TYR A 35 1.88 -20.99 -5.53
N LEU A 36 0.88 -21.19 -4.66
CA LEU A 36 0.34 -22.51 -4.40
C LEU A 36 -0.53 -23.00 -5.57
N ASN A 37 -0.63 -24.33 -5.74
CA ASN A 37 -1.63 -24.90 -6.63
C ASN A 37 -3.02 -24.78 -5.97
N GLN A 38 -3.70 -23.67 -6.25
CA GLN A 38 -5.05 -23.37 -5.73
C GLN A 38 -6.16 -23.70 -6.74
N ASN A 39 -5.91 -24.63 -7.67
CA ASN A 39 -6.78 -24.95 -8.79
C ASN A 39 -7.09 -23.75 -9.71
N TRP A 40 -6.23 -22.73 -9.70
CA TRP A 40 -6.31 -21.57 -10.59
C TRP A 40 -5.14 -21.58 -11.58
N ASN A 41 -5.44 -21.32 -12.85
CA ASN A 41 -4.42 -20.97 -13.82
C ASN A 41 -4.01 -19.49 -13.69
N SER A 42 -2.95 -19.09 -14.39
CA SER A 42 -2.43 -17.71 -14.34
C SER A 42 -3.46 -16.66 -14.78
N GLU A 43 -4.27 -16.96 -15.78
CA GLU A 43 -5.31 -16.06 -16.29
C GLU A 43 -6.43 -15.84 -15.26
N GLN A 44 -6.89 -16.91 -14.59
CA GLN A 44 -7.87 -16.84 -13.51
C GLN A 44 -7.34 -16.00 -12.34
N ARG A 45 -6.07 -16.17 -11.97
CA ARG A 45 -5.43 -15.35 -10.93
C ARG A 45 -5.35 -13.88 -11.33
N GLN A 46 -4.92 -13.59 -12.56
CA GLN A 46 -4.85 -12.21 -13.06
C GLN A 46 -6.24 -11.55 -13.09
N ARG A 47 -7.30 -12.30 -13.48
CA ARG A 47 -8.68 -11.82 -13.35
C ARG A 47 -9.03 -11.53 -11.90
N PHE A 48 -8.72 -12.42 -10.96
CA PHE A 48 -8.97 -12.18 -9.54
C PHE A 48 -8.29 -10.90 -9.03
N TYR A 49 -7.06 -10.63 -9.46
CA TYR A 49 -6.31 -9.44 -9.05
C TYR A 49 -6.88 -8.13 -9.60
N PHE A 50 -7.25 -8.12 -10.89
CA PHE A 50 -7.46 -6.88 -11.64
C PHE A 50 -8.87 -6.72 -12.20
N THR A 51 -9.83 -7.55 -11.80
CA THR A 51 -11.24 -7.35 -12.17
C THR A 51 -11.80 -6.13 -11.42
N PRO A 52 -12.25 -5.08 -12.12
CA PRO A 52 -12.84 -3.88 -11.51
C PRO A 52 -14.14 -4.21 -10.76
N GLN A 53 -14.42 -3.48 -9.69
CA GLN A 53 -15.52 -3.78 -8.77
C GLN A 53 -16.37 -2.54 -8.43
N GLY A 54 -16.16 -1.44 -9.15
CA GLY A 54 -16.91 -0.20 -8.95
C GLY A 54 -16.50 0.56 -7.69
N SER A 55 -15.25 0.40 -7.22
CA SER A 55 -14.71 1.26 -6.16
C SER A 55 -13.89 2.39 -6.80
N TYR A 56 -14.28 3.64 -6.62
CA TYR A 56 -13.67 4.78 -7.32
C TYR A 56 -12.82 5.60 -6.34
N LEU A 57 -11.53 5.25 -6.20
CA LEU A 57 -10.64 5.85 -5.20
C LEU A 57 -10.03 7.18 -5.66
N LEU A 58 -9.42 7.17 -6.84
CA LEU A 58 -8.73 8.34 -7.42
C LEU A 58 -8.81 8.26 -8.95
N PRO A 59 -8.81 9.39 -9.67
CA PRO A 59 -8.58 9.35 -11.10
C PRO A 59 -7.30 8.58 -11.44
N TYR A 60 -7.39 7.70 -12.44
CA TYR A 60 -6.37 6.72 -12.78
C TYR A 60 -5.05 7.40 -13.14
N SER A 61 -5.13 8.45 -13.96
CA SER A 61 -4.00 9.28 -14.37
C SER A 61 -3.28 9.90 -13.17
N TRP A 62 -4.03 10.34 -12.15
CA TRP A 62 -3.49 10.94 -10.94
C TRP A 62 -2.76 9.91 -10.11
N PHE A 63 -3.32 8.70 -9.94
CA PHE A 63 -2.70 7.63 -9.18
C PHE A 63 -1.34 7.21 -9.75
N LEU A 64 -1.24 7.11 -11.09
CA LEU A 64 0.02 6.81 -11.77
C LEU A 64 1.03 7.97 -11.67
N ALA A 65 0.56 9.22 -11.72
CA ALA A 65 1.41 10.40 -11.65
C ALA A 65 1.91 10.75 -10.22
N LEU A 66 1.21 10.27 -9.20
CA LEU A 66 1.42 10.68 -7.81
C LEU A 66 2.82 10.28 -7.31
N LYS A 67 3.44 11.20 -6.58
CA LYS A 67 4.72 10.98 -5.90
C LYS A 67 4.51 10.78 -4.42
N GLN A 68 5.47 10.13 -3.77
CA GLN A 68 5.45 9.95 -2.32
C GLN A 68 5.43 11.31 -1.60
N PRO A 69 4.88 11.40 -0.37
CA PRO A 69 4.75 12.66 0.37
C PRO A 69 6.05 13.46 0.50
N ASN A 70 7.14 12.78 0.86
CA ASN A 70 8.40 13.42 1.26
C ASN A 70 9.50 13.37 0.17
N ASN A 71 9.24 12.76 -0.99
CA ASN A 71 10.25 12.63 -2.04
C ASN A 71 9.59 12.55 -3.45
N ASP A 72 10.40 12.30 -4.49
CA ASP A 72 9.96 12.30 -5.90
C ASP A 72 9.80 10.91 -6.51
N LYS A 73 9.93 9.84 -5.72
CA LYS A 73 9.64 8.46 -6.15
C LYS A 73 8.13 8.27 -6.37
N PRO A 74 7.72 7.38 -7.29
CA PRO A 74 6.31 7.07 -7.50
C PRO A 74 5.61 6.58 -6.24
N PHE A 75 4.35 6.96 -6.05
CA PHE A 75 3.51 6.45 -4.95
C PHE A 75 3.31 4.94 -5.07
N ILE A 76 3.05 4.44 -6.28
CA ILE A 76 2.80 3.03 -6.56
C ILE A 76 4.07 2.16 -6.65
N SER A 77 5.24 2.68 -6.27
CA SER A 77 6.47 1.88 -6.32
C SER A 77 6.37 0.70 -5.35
N ARG A 78 6.85 -0.49 -5.77
CA ARG A 78 6.88 -1.73 -4.97
C ARG A 78 7.17 -1.48 -3.49
N ASN A 79 8.34 -0.93 -3.17
CA ASN A 79 8.77 -0.72 -1.78
C ASN A 79 7.82 0.19 -0.96
N TYR A 80 7.17 1.16 -1.60
CA TYR A 80 6.27 2.07 -0.91
C TYR A 80 4.89 1.46 -0.68
N ILE A 81 4.43 0.61 -1.59
CA ILE A 81 3.18 -0.12 -1.44
C ILE A 81 3.33 -1.23 -0.40
N GLU A 82 4.43 -1.98 -0.47
CA GLU A 82 4.73 -3.09 0.46
C GLU A 82 4.90 -2.63 1.91
N GLN A 83 5.31 -1.37 2.14
CA GLN A 83 5.39 -0.83 3.51
C GLN A 83 4.00 -0.76 4.20
N PHE A 84 2.92 -0.73 3.42
CA PHE A 84 1.55 -0.74 3.92
C PHE A 84 0.96 -2.15 3.93
N GLY A 85 1.74 -3.20 3.65
CA GLY A 85 1.26 -4.59 3.60
C GLY A 85 0.44 -4.95 2.36
N TYR A 86 0.30 -4.03 1.39
CA TYR A 86 -0.23 -4.36 0.06
C TYR A 86 0.85 -4.95 -0.82
N LEU A 87 0.45 -5.78 -1.78
CA LEU A 87 1.38 -6.61 -2.56
C LEU A 87 1.65 -5.99 -3.92
N ALA A 88 2.92 -5.89 -4.30
CA ALA A 88 3.29 -5.59 -5.68
C ALA A 88 3.04 -6.80 -6.58
N ASP A 89 2.69 -6.54 -7.84
CA ASP A 89 2.56 -7.58 -8.84
C ASP A 89 3.94 -7.96 -9.40
N ASP A 90 4.34 -9.21 -9.20
CA ASP A 90 5.59 -9.74 -9.75
C ASP A 90 5.50 -9.91 -11.28
N ALA A 91 4.28 -10.03 -11.81
CA ALA A 91 3.97 -10.10 -13.24
C ALA A 91 3.47 -8.74 -13.80
N ALA A 92 3.90 -7.63 -13.20
CA ALA A 92 3.57 -6.29 -13.66
C ALA A 92 4.00 -6.05 -15.12
N TYR A 93 3.35 -5.06 -15.77
CA TYR A 93 3.59 -4.66 -17.16
C TYR A 93 3.20 -5.72 -18.19
N THR A 94 2.17 -6.51 -17.85
CA THR A 94 1.49 -7.47 -18.74
C THR A 94 0.22 -6.83 -19.34
N PRO A 95 -0.41 -7.43 -20.37
CA PRO A 95 -1.67 -6.89 -20.90
C PRO A 95 -2.80 -6.74 -19.87
N SER A 96 -2.80 -7.55 -18.80
CA SER A 96 -3.77 -7.44 -17.69
C SER A 96 -3.40 -6.36 -16.66
N ASN A 97 -2.13 -5.95 -16.58
CA ASN A 97 -1.63 -4.93 -15.67
C ASN A 97 -0.55 -4.06 -16.35
N PRO A 98 -0.90 -3.29 -17.38
CA PRO A 98 0.09 -2.60 -18.22
C PRO A 98 0.85 -1.49 -17.51
N ASP A 99 0.28 -0.94 -16.42
CA ASP A 99 0.85 0.18 -15.67
C ASP A 99 1.50 -0.25 -14.34
N GLY A 100 1.51 -1.56 -14.04
CA GLY A 100 2.13 -2.10 -12.83
C GLY A 100 1.42 -1.69 -11.54
N LEU A 101 0.08 -1.70 -11.55
CA LEU A 101 -0.73 -1.51 -10.35
C LEU A 101 -0.42 -2.60 -9.31
N PRO A 102 -0.54 -2.28 -8.01
CA PRO A 102 -0.47 -3.30 -6.97
C PRO A 102 -1.58 -4.34 -7.13
N ILE A 103 -1.36 -5.54 -6.60
CA ILE A 103 -2.40 -6.57 -6.54
C ILE A 103 -3.60 -6.02 -5.77
N GLY A 104 -4.77 -6.17 -6.37
CA GLY A 104 -5.99 -5.66 -5.79
C GLY A 104 -6.31 -4.22 -6.16
N PHE A 105 -5.61 -3.63 -7.11
CA PHE A 105 -5.92 -2.31 -7.65
C PHE A 105 -6.18 -2.43 -9.15
N ALA A 106 -7.36 -2.00 -9.59
CA ALA A 106 -7.78 -2.13 -10.99
C ALA A 106 -8.17 -0.78 -11.58
N LYS A 107 -8.04 -0.67 -12.90
CA LYS A 107 -8.62 0.42 -13.67
C LYS A 107 -10.13 0.18 -13.78
N GLU A 108 -10.92 1.06 -13.18
CA GLU A 108 -12.38 1.01 -13.24
C GLU A 108 -12.87 1.51 -14.62
N PRO A 109 -13.79 0.77 -15.27
CA PRO A 109 -14.36 1.18 -16.54
C PRO A 109 -15.31 2.37 -16.32
N VAL A 110 -15.25 3.35 -17.21
CA VAL A 110 -16.22 4.46 -17.27
C VAL A 110 -16.67 4.62 -18.72
N ASP A 111 -17.99 4.61 -18.96
CA ASP A 111 -18.55 4.64 -20.31
C ASP A 111 -18.18 5.94 -21.05
N ASN A 112 -18.11 7.07 -20.32
CA ASN A 112 -17.71 8.38 -20.82
C ASN A 112 -17.16 9.23 -19.68
N GLY A 113 -15.83 9.25 -19.51
CA GLY A 113 -15.22 10.05 -18.45
C GLY A 113 -13.75 9.73 -18.23
N GLU A 114 -13.20 10.36 -17.20
CA GLU A 114 -11.86 10.03 -16.72
C GLU A 114 -11.90 8.66 -16.04
N ALA A 115 -11.02 7.75 -16.44
CA ALA A 115 -10.89 6.44 -15.79
C ALA A 115 -10.43 6.61 -14.35
N TRP A 116 -10.82 5.70 -13.47
CA TRP A 116 -10.44 5.70 -12.06
C TRP A 116 -9.63 4.46 -11.72
N VAL A 117 -8.87 4.54 -10.63
CA VAL A 117 -8.37 3.35 -9.94
C VAL A 117 -9.31 2.99 -8.80
N GLY A 118 -9.52 1.69 -8.63
CA GLY A 118 -10.31 1.09 -7.56
C GLY A 118 -9.58 -0.03 -6.86
N MET A 119 -9.93 -0.26 -5.60
CA MET A 119 -9.54 -1.47 -4.89
C MET A 119 -10.51 -2.62 -5.23
N THR A 120 -9.97 -3.80 -5.46
CA THR A 120 -10.72 -5.03 -5.73
C THR A 120 -10.68 -5.95 -4.50
N CYS A 121 -11.46 -7.03 -4.52
CA CYS A 121 -11.43 -8.07 -3.49
C CYS A 121 -10.01 -8.54 -3.20
N ALA A 122 -9.13 -8.60 -4.21
CA ALA A 122 -7.77 -9.11 -4.05
C ALA A 122 -6.90 -8.22 -3.15
N ALA A 123 -7.20 -6.93 -2.96
CA ALA A 123 -6.46 -6.08 -2.03
C ALA A 123 -6.64 -6.51 -0.57
N CYS A 124 -7.81 -7.09 -0.27
CA CYS A 124 -8.17 -7.59 1.06
C CYS A 124 -8.01 -9.11 1.19
N HIS A 125 -8.13 -9.83 0.08
CA HIS A 125 -8.14 -11.29 0.00
C HIS A 125 -6.95 -11.85 -0.78
N THR A 126 -5.77 -11.25 -0.63
CA THR A 126 -4.50 -11.86 -1.04
C THR A 126 -3.50 -11.62 0.06
N GLY A 127 -2.78 -12.66 0.45
CA GLY A 127 -1.77 -12.57 1.53
C GLY A 127 -0.48 -13.28 1.16
N GLU A 128 0.58 -12.93 1.86
CA GLU A 128 1.87 -13.61 1.77
C GLU A 128 2.32 -14.12 3.14
N ILE A 129 3.02 -15.25 3.11
CA ILE A 129 3.76 -15.76 4.25
C ILE A 129 5.23 -15.94 3.86
N ASN A 130 6.12 -15.63 4.80
CA ASN A 130 7.55 -15.90 4.68
C ASN A 130 7.88 -17.16 5.48
N TYR A 131 8.27 -18.23 4.80
CA TYR A 131 8.65 -19.48 5.43
C TYR A 131 9.99 -19.96 4.91
N ARG A 132 10.98 -20.10 5.81
CA ARG A 132 12.36 -20.54 5.48
C ARG A 132 13.02 -19.73 4.36
N GLY A 133 12.78 -18.42 4.31
CA GLY A 133 13.33 -17.53 3.28
C GLY A 133 12.61 -17.57 1.94
N GLN A 134 11.49 -18.29 1.84
CA GLN A 134 10.62 -18.28 0.68
C GLN A 134 9.35 -17.47 0.96
N THR A 135 9.06 -16.52 0.09
CA THR A 135 7.76 -15.84 0.02
C THR A 135 6.77 -16.76 -0.69
N ILE A 136 5.65 -17.04 -0.03
CA ILE A 136 4.54 -17.82 -0.58
C ILE A 136 3.32 -16.91 -0.65
N ARG A 137 2.79 -16.70 -1.85
CA ARG A 137 1.58 -15.92 -2.09
C ARG A 137 0.36 -16.84 -2.15
N ILE A 138 -0.67 -16.47 -1.40
CA ILE A 138 -1.88 -17.25 -1.23
C ILE A 138 -3.08 -16.40 -1.64
N ASP A 139 -3.72 -16.80 -2.74
CA ASP A 139 -4.93 -16.15 -3.24
C ASP A 139 -6.10 -16.50 -2.31
N GLY A 140 -6.91 -15.53 -1.89
CA GLY A 140 -7.98 -15.73 -0.92
C GLY A 140 -7.56 -15.71 0.56
N ALA A 141 -6.26 -15.64 0.87
CA ALA A 141 -5.81 -15.40 2.23
C ALA A 141 -6.09 -13.94 2.66
N PRO A 142 -6.29 -13.67 3.97
CA PRO A 142 -6.43 -12.29 4.43
C PRO A 142 -5.15 -11.50 4.15
N THR A 143 -5.32 -10.28 3.67
CA THR A 143 -4.21 -9.32 3.52
C THR A 143 -3.61 -8.98 4.89
N LEU A 144 -2.34 -8.59 4.88
CA LEU A 144 -1.72 -7.88 6.01
C LEU A 144 -1.70 -6.37 5.79
N GLY A 145 -2.47 -5.87 4.82
CA GLY A 145 -2.58 -4.45 4.51
C GLY A 145 -3.03 -3.59 5.69
N ASP A 146 -2.38 -2.45 5.89
CA ASP A 146 -2.83 -1.35 6.75
C ASP A 146 -3.55 -0.31 5.89
N PHE A 147 -4.86 -0.50 5.76
CA PHE A 147 -5.73 0.37 4.96
C PHE A 147 -5.68 1.83 5.43
N SER A 148 -5.72 2.06 6.74
CA SER A 148 -5.71 3.43 7.30
C SER A 148 -4.41 4.15 7.00
N SER A 149 -3.26 3.48 7.18
CA SER A 149 -1.96 4.08 6.87
C SER A 149 -1.81 4.36 5.36
N PHE A 150 -2.30 3.47 4.50
CA PHE A 150 -2.30 3.68 3.05
C PHE A 150 -3.15 4.90 2.66
N GLU A 151 -4.41 4.98 3.13
CA GLU A 151 -5.34 6.08 2.81
C GLU A 151 -4.78 7.42 3.31
N GLN A 152 -4.27 7.47 4.55
CA GLN A 152 -3.67 8.69 5.11
C GLN A 152 -2.44 9.14 4.31
N ASN A 153 -1.63 8.21 3.83
CA ASN A 153 -0.47 8.57 3.00
C ASN A 153 -0.87 8.98 1.57
N LEU A 154 -1.96 8.45 1.04
CA LEU A 154 -2.54 8.90 -0.23
C LEU A 154 -3.02 10.35 -0.10
N ILE A 155 -3.78 10.66 0.95
CA ILE A 155 -4.22 12.02 1.31
C ILE A 155 -3.02 12.95 1.44
N LEU A 156 -2.00 12.53 2.21
CA LEU A 156 -0.80 13.33 2.41
C LEU A 156 -0.04 13.57 1.09
N ALA A 157 0.04 12.57 0.20
CA ALA A 157 0.69 12.71 -1.09
C ALA A 157 -0.03 13.74 -2.00
N LEU A 158 -1.36 13.75 -2.00
CA LEU A 158 -2.17 14.76 -2.71
C LEU A 158 -1.99 16.15 -2.09
N GLN A 159 -2.02 16.26 -0.76
CA GLN A 159 -1.76 17.51 -0.05
C GLN A 159 -0.37 18.08 -0.41
N GLN A 160 0.68 17.27 -0.31
CA GLN A 160 2.04 17.68 -0.68
C GLN A 160 2.17 18.02 -2.16
N THR A 161 1.35 17.42 -3.03
CA THR A 161 1.29 17.78 -4.44
C THR A 161 0.72 19.19 -4.63
N LEU A 162 -0.32 19.57 -3.88
CA LEU A 162 -0.91 20.92 -3.95
C LEU A 162 -0.04 22.01 -3.33
N ASP A 163 0.63 21.69 -2.22
CA ASP A 163 1.40 22.63 -1.41
C ASP A 163 2.75 22.99 -2.03
N GLN A 164 3.34 22.08 -2.81
CA GLN A 164 4.66 22.26 -3.39
C GLN A 164 4.57 22.57 -4.89
N PRO A 165 4.85 23.82 -5.34
CA PRO A 165 4.69 24.21 -6.74
C PRO A 165 5.47 23.35 -7.73
N LYS A 166 6.64 22.84 -7.34
CA LYS A 166 7.46 21.94 -8.17
C LYS A 166 6.82 20.55 -8.31
N LYS A 167 6.24 19.98 -7.24
CA LYS A 167 5.51 18.71 -7.31
C LYS A 167 4.26 18.85 -8.15
N PHE A 168 3.46 19.89 -7.90
CA PHE A 168 2.26 20.17 -8.69
C PHE A 168 2.57 20.28 -10.18
N ASN A 169 3.64 21.01 -10.55
CA ASN A 169 4.01 21.16 -11.96
C ASN A 169 4.36 19.83 -12.63
N ARG A 170 5.09 18.93 -11.95
CA ARG A 170 5.37 17.59 -12.49
C ARG A 170 4.12 16.74 -12.59
N PHE A 171 3.27 16.77 -11.58
CA PHE A 171 1.99 16.09 -11.57
C PHE A 171 1.11 16.53 -12.73
N ALA A 172 0.94 17.85 -12.91
CA ALA A 172 0.15 18.41 -14.01
C ALA A 172 0.72 18.09 -15.40
N GLN A 173 2.05 18.04 -15.55
CA GLN A 173 2.69 17.61 -16.79
C GLN A 173 2.44 16.13 -17.12
N ALA A 174 2.30 15.28 -16.10
CA ALA A 174 2.01 13.86 -16.28
C ALA A 174 0.52 13.59 -16.54
N VAL A 175 -0.37 14.43 -16.00
CA VAL A 175 -1.83 14.24 -16.08
C VAL A 175 -2.45 14.94 -17.30
N LEU A 176 -2.00 16.14 -17.66
CA LEU A 176 -2.62 16.97 -18.69
C LEU A 176 -1.95 16.79 -20.05
N THR A 177 -2.77 16.66 -21.10
CA THR A 177 -2.30 16.72 -22.50
C THR A 177 -1.75 18.10 -22.87
N ASP A 178 -2.36 19.18 -22.36
CA ASP A 178 -1.89 20.56 -22.53
C ASP A 178 -1.77 21.25 -21.15
N PRO A 179 -0.59 21.23 -20.51
CA PRO A 179 -0.38 21.77 -19.18
C PRO A 179 -0.19 23.29 -19.17
N ASN A 180 -1.05 24.03 -19.87
CA ASN A 180 -1.10 25.49 -19.85
C ASN A 180 -1.59 26.05 -18.50
N THR A 181 -1.46 27.35 -18.28
CA THR A 181 -1.81 28.01 -17.00
C THR A 181 -3.27 27.79 -16.60
N ALA A 182 -4.20 27.85 -17.55
CA ALA A 182 -5.64 27.68 -17.28
C ALA A 182 -5.96 26.22 -16.89
N ASN A 183 -5.46 25.24 -17.67
CA ASN A 183 -5.68 23.82 -17.40
C ASN A 183 -5.04 23.39 -16.07
N LYS A 184 -3.85 23.93 -15.75
CA LYS A 184 -3.23 23.74 -14.44
C LYS A 184 -4.07 24.29 -13.30
N ALA A 185 -4.69 25.46 -13.46
CA ALA A 185 -5.56 26.03 -12.44
C ALA A 185 -6.82 25.16 -12.22
N VAL A 186 -7.42 24.66 -13.30
CA VAL A 186 -8.56 23.73 -13.24
C VAL A 186 -8.16 22.43 -12.53
N LEU A 187 -7.06 21.79 -12.94
CA LEU A 187 -6.57 20.57 -12.29
C LEU A 187 -6.29 20.81 -10.80
N LYS A 188 -5.71 21.96 -10.44
CA LYS A 188 -5.45 22.29 -9.04
C LYS A 188 -6.74 22.36 -8.22
N ALA A 189 -7.79 22.96 -8.76
CA ALA A 189 -9.10 23.01 -8.11
C ALA A 189 -9.69 21.61 -7.95
N GLN A 190 -9.68 20.79 -9.01
CA GLN A 190 -10.18 19.41 -8.97
C GLN A 190 -9.47 18.55 -7.92
N VAL A 191 -8.13 18.62 -7.88
CA VAL A 191 -7.34 17.88 -6.87
C VAL A 191 -7.64 18.39 -5.46
N SER A 192 -7.84 19.69 -5.29
CA SER A 192 -8.23 20.27 -4.00
C SER A 192 -9.62 19.80 -3.55
N ASP A 193 -10.59 19.75 -4.45
CA ASP A 193 -11.96 19.30 -4.14
C ASP A 193 -11.97 17.81 -3.77
N HIS A 194 -11.25 16.98 -4.52
CA HIS A 194 -11.13 15.55 -4.22
C HIS A 194 -10.40 15.30 -2.89
N LEU A 195 -9.34 16.06 -2.62
CA LEU A 195 -8.62 16.00 -1.35
C LEU A 195 -9.52 16.38 -0.17
N ASN A 196 -10.35 17.41 -0.32
CA ASN A 196 -11.32 17.80 0.71
C ASN A 196 -12.32 16.67 0.99
N TRP A 197 -12.83 16.03 -0.07
CA TRP A 197 -13.72 14.89 0.07
C TRP A 197 -13.02 13.70 0.78
N LEU A 198 -11.78 13.37 0.39
CA LEU A 198 -10.99 12.30 1.04
C LEU A 198 -10.75 12.61 2.52
N ASN A 199 -10.41 13.84 2.86
CA ASN A 199 -10.22 14.26 4.25
C ASN A 199 -11.50 14.10 5.07
N GLN A 200 -12.65 14.48 4.51
CA GLN A 200 -13.95 14.28 5.17
C GLN A 200 -14.26 12.80 5.34
N ASN A 201 -14.00 11.97 4.32
CA ASN A 201 -14.19 10.52 4.39
C ASN A 201 -13.32 9.88 5.46
N ASN A 202 -12.02 10.16 5.42
CA ASN A 202 -11.10 9.67 6.42
C ASN A 202 -11.49 10.13 7.83
N ALA A 203 -11.95 11.37 8.01
CA ALA A 203 -12.38 11.87 9.32
C ALA A 203 -13.59 11.12 9.90
N ARG A 204 -14.61 10.80 9.08
CA ARG A 204 -15.78 10.00 9.53
C ARG A 204 -15.48 8.51 9.68
N SER A 205 -14.46 8.01 8.98
CA SER A 205 -14.09 6.59 8.89
C SER A 205 -12.91 6.18 9.79
N THR A 206 -12.26 7.15 10.45
CA THR A 206 -11.16 6.89 11.38
C THR A 206 -11.70 6.49 12.74
N PRO A 207 -11.44 5.25 13.21
CA PRO A 207 -11.86 4.81 14.55
C PRO A 207 -10.99 5.45 15.64
N THR A 208 -11.49 5.50 16.88
CA THR A 208 -10.70 5.94 18.05
C THR A 208 -9.46 5.09 18.27
N ASN A 209 -9.52 3.79 17.95
CA ASN A 209 -8.40 2.87 18.04
C ASN A 209 -8.00 2.41 16.63
N PRO A 210 -6.75 2.62 16.19
CA PRO A 210 -6.30 2.21 14.86
C PRO A 210 -6.55 0.73 14.58
N TYR A 211 -7.02 0.40 13.38
CA TYR A 211 -7.22 -1.00 12.98
C TYR A 211 -5.88 -1.77 12.91
N GLY A 212 -4.84 -1.14 12.34
CA GLY A 212 -3.55 -1.76 12.07
C GLY A 212 -3.60 -2.80 10.95
N ASN A 213 -2.48 -3.50 10.74
CA ASN A 213 -2.32 -4.48 9.66
C ASN A 213 -3.38 -5.58 9.67
N GLY A 214 -3.94 -5.88 8.50
CA GLY A 214 -4.88 -6.97 8.26
C GLY A 214 -6.26 -6.80 8.87
N ARG A 215 -6.60 -5.59 9.36
CA ARG A 215 -7.90 -5.27 9.95
C ARG A 215 -8.43 -3.97 9.37
N VAL A 216 -9.72 -3.96 9.06
CA VAL A 216 -10.46 -2.77 8.64
C VAL A 216 -11.95 -3.01 8.86
N ASP A 217 -12.69 -2.01 9.34
CA ASP A 217 -14.15 -2.02 9.30
C ASP A 217 -14.64 -1.62 7.91
N ALA A 218 -14.47 -2.51 6.92
CA ALA A 218 -14.84 -2.21 5.54
C ALA A 218 -16.31 -1.81 5.40
N PHE A 219 -17.20 -2.43 6.17
CA PHE A 219 -18.62 -2.08 6.15
C PHE A 219 -18.87 -0.68 6.71
N GLY A 220 -18.29 -0.33 7.86
CA GLY A 220 -18.38 1.02 8.41
C GLY A 220 -17.87 2.09 7.44
N ILE A 221 -16.72 1.86 6.81
CA ILE A 221 -16.13 2.78 5.83
C ILE A 221 -17.03 2.94 4.60
N ILE A 222 -17.57 1.85 4.05
CA ILE A 222 -18.49 1.89 2.90
C ILE A 222 -19.80 2.60 3.27
N MET A 223 -20.37 2.30 4.44
CA MET A 223 -21.60 2.93 4.90
C MET A 223 -21.40 4.44 5.13
N ASN A 224 -20.25 4.84 5.68
CA ASN A 224 -19.89 6.24 5.82
C ASN A 224 -19.74 6.94 4.47
N GLU A 225 -19.21 6.27 3.46
CA GLU A 225 -19.09 6.82 2.12
C GLU A 225 -20.47 7.03 1.46
N VAL A 226 -21.33 6.01 1.53
CA VAL A 226 -22.65 6.06 0.86
C VAL A 226 -23.63 6.96 1.60
N PHE A 227 -23.62 6.96 2.93
CA PHE A 227 -24.66 7.58 3.76
C PHE A 227 -24.17 8.74 4.65
N GLY A 228 -22.87 8.85 4.90
CA GLY A 228 -22.28 9.81 5.86
C GLY A 228 -22.03 11.21 5.31
N ARG A 229 -22.88 11.67 4.38
CA ARG A 229 -22.79 13.00 3.76
C ARG A 229 -23.30 14.10 4.67
#